data_AF-A0A410MBT3-F1
#
_entry.id   AF-A0A410MBT3-F1
#
_cell.length_a   1.000
_cell.length_b   1.000
_cell.length_c   1.000
_cell.angle_alpha   90.00
_cell.angle_beta   90.00
_cell.angle_gamma   90.00
#
_symmetry.space_group_name_H-M   'P 1'
#
loop_
_entity.id
_entity.type
_entity.pdbx_description
1 polymer ?
#
loop_
_entity_poly.entity_id
_entity_poly.type
_entity_poly.pdbx_seq_one_letter_code
_entity_poly.pdbx_strand_id
1 'polypeptide(L)'
;MSRIYMDYFRKTVITIPDNFIDVKTGDTHPVSPQIIEEMEYHSNNNTLQHLVFSALNDYFHKNTVTKGNSHDVLAELLEIKKILNQGYRNSKEVHLPSQKNVTPTRKLNIKEIEDVLEAFGG
;
A
#
# COMPACT_ATOMS: atom_id res chain seq x y z
N MET A 1 29.22 -24.79 -0.15
CA MET A 1 30.13 -23.81 0.49
C MET A 1 29.35 -22.53 0.74
N SER A 2 29.31 -22.01 1.97
CA SER A 2 28.60 -20.76 2.27
C SER A 2 29.24 -19.55 1.58
N ARG A 3 28.43 -18.61 1.07
CA ARG A 3 28.89 -17.33 0.49
C ARG A 3 28.86 -16.23 1.55
N ILE A 4 29.87 -15.36 1.53
CA ILE A 4 30.01 -14.25 2.48
C ILE A 4 29.84 -12.93 1.71
N TYR A 5 28.90 -12.11 2.15
CA TYR A 5 28.63 -10.76 1.63
C TYR A 5 29.03 -9.73 2.67
N MET A 6 29.71 -8.67 2.23
CA MET A 6 30.23 -7.63 3.10
C MET A 6 29.93 -6.27 2.50
N ASP A 7 29.42 -5.38 3.32
CA ASP A 7 29.36 -3.97 2.95
C ASP A 7 30.78 -3.38 2.73
N TYR A 8 30.89 -2.32 1.92
CA TYR A 8 32.11 -1.56 1.65
C TYR A 8 32.83 -1.12 2.93
N PHE A 9 32.10 -0.64 3.94
CA PHE A 9 32.70 -0.26 5.24
C PHE A 9 32.96 -1.46 6.17
N ARG A 10 32.65 -2.69 5.73
CA ARG A 10 32.75 -3.95 6.50
C ARG A 10 32.03 -3.93 7.84
N LYS A 11 31.06 -3.02 8.02
CA LYS A 11 30.26 -2.93 9.25
C LYS A 11 29.20 -4.02 9.33
N THR A 12 28.76 -4.52 8.18
CA THR A 12 27.76 -5.57 8.05
C THR A 12 28.35 -6.71 7.25
N VAL A 13 28.32 -7.91 7.83
CA VAL A 13 28.79 -9.16 7.23
C VAL A 13 27.70 -10.19 7.32
N ILE A 14 27.30 -10.76 6.18
CA ILE A 14 26.23 -11.75 6.09
C ILE A 14 26.80 -12.99 5.42
N THR A 15 26.54 -14.15 6.03
CA THR A 15 26.91 -15.44 5.44
C THR A 15 25.63 -16.18 5.12
N ILE A 16 25.49 -16.63 3.86
CA ILE A 16 24.33 -17.37 3.39
C ILE A 16 24.79 -18.78 2.96
N PRO A 17 24.16 -19.84 3.47
CA PRO A 17 24.45 -21.21 3.03
C PRO A 17 23.90 -21.46 1.62
N ASP A 18 24.40 -22.48 0.91
CA ASP A 18 23.86 -22.83 -0.41
C ASP A 18 22.45 -23.43 -0.32
N ASN A 19 22.10 -24.02 0.83
CA ASN A 19 20.81 -24.64 1.07
C ASN A 19 20.25 -24.17 2.41
N PHE A 20 18.93 -24.07 2.50
CA PHE A 20 18.19 -23.79 3.73
C PHE A 20 17.15 -24.89 3.98
N ILE A 21 16.74 -25.03 5.24
CA ILE A 21 15.71 -26.00 5.63
C ILE A 21 14.39 -25.24 5.78
N ASP A 22 13.34 -25.69 5.09
CA ASP A 22 11.99 -25.22 5.37
C ASP A 22 11.54 -25.86 6.69
N VAL A 23 11.36 -25.01 7.71
CA VAL A 23 10.98 -25.46 9.06
C VAL A 23 9.60 -26.14 9.08
N LYS A 24 8.73 -25.86 8.10
CA LYS A 24 7.38 -26.43 8.03
C LYS A 24 7.37 -27.84 7.43
N THR A 25 8.16 -28.07 6.39
CA THR A 25 8.18 -29.36 5.68
C THR A 25 9.33 -30.26 6.13
N GLY A 26 10.40 -29.67 6.68
CA GLY A 26 11.65 -30.35 6.98
C GLY A 26 12.55 -30.56 5.75
N ASP A 27 12.11 -30.09 4.57
CA ASP A 27 12.84 -30.27 3.32
C ASP A 27 14.01 -29.28 3.21
N THR A 28 15.09 -29.74 2.59
CA THR A 28 16.24 -28.88 2.26
C THR A 28 16.08 -28.33 0.85
N HIS A 29 16.07 -27.00 0.74
CA HIS A 29 15.95 -26.30 -0.52
C HIS A 29 17.22 -25.52 -0.84
N PRO A 30 17.66 -25.49 -2.11
CA PRO A 30 18.73 -24.60 -2.53
C PRO A 30 18.28 -23.14 -2.43
N VAL A 31 19.20 -22.26 -2.05
CA VAL A 31 18.98 -20.82 -2.08
C VAL A 31 18.79 -20.38 -3.53
N SER A 32 17.74 -19.59 -3.77
CA SER A 32 17.40 -19.09 -5.10
C SER A 32 18.55 -18.24 -5.68
N PRO A 33 18.90 -18.39 -6.97
CA PRO A 33 19.86 -17.53 -7.64
C PRO A 33 19.52 -16.03 -7.54
N GLN A 34 18.21 -15.68 -7.46
CA GLN A 34 17.77 -14.30 -7.32
C GLN A 34 18.21 -13.67 -5.99
N ILE A 35 18.20 -14.46 -4.90
CA ILE A 35 18.65 -14.00 -3.58
C ILE A 35 20.16 -13.71 -3.62
N ILE A 36 20.91 -14.53 -4.35
CA ILE A 36 22.36 -14.34 -4.52
C ILE A 36 22.63 -13.01 -5.25
N GLU A 37 21.92 -12.77 -6.36
CA GLU A 37 22.05 -11.54 -7.15
C GLU A 37 21.69 -10.28 -6.33
N GLU A 38 20.59 -10.34 -5.56
CA GLU A 38 20.16 -9.24 -4.70
C GLU A 38 21.19 -8.96 -3.59
N MET A 39 21.76 -10.00 -2.99
CA MET A 39 22.81 -9.84 -1.98
C MET A 39 24.08 -9.21 -2.57
N GLU A 40 24.50 -9.61 -3.77
CA GLU A 40 25.64 -9.00 -4.47
C GLU A 40 25.36 -7.51 -4.78
N TYR A 41 24.16 -7.20 -5.29
CA TYR A 41 23.74 -5.82 -5.56
C TYR A 41 23.79 -4.94 -4.30
N HIS A 42 23.21 -5.39 -3.19
CA HIS A 42 23.16 -4.62 -1.96
C HIS A 42 24.51 -4.55 -1.22
N SER A 43 25.37 -5.55 -1.40
CA SER A 43 26.76 -5.54 -0.94
C SER A 43 27.56 -4.46 -1.65
N ASN A 44 27.42 -4.36 -2.99
CA ASN A 44 28.11 -3.36 -3.81
C ASN A 44 27.60 -1.93 -3.58
N ASN A 45 26.31 -1.78 -3.28
CA ASN A 45 25.66 -0.49 -3.11
C ASN A 45 25.60 -0.01 -1.65
N ASN A 46 26.26 -0.71 -0.72
CA ASN A 46 26.27 -0.33 0.70
C ASN A 46 24.86 -0.22 1.31
N THR A 47 23.98 -1.11 0.88
CA THR A 47 22.57 -1.16 1.33
C THR A 47 22.23 -2.51 1.94
N LEU A 48 23.24 -3.35 2.21
CA LEU A 48 23.07 -4.67 2.79
C LEU A 48 22.34 -4.64 4.14
N GLN A 49 22.63 -3.64 4.99
CA GLN A 49 21.94 -3.44 6.26
C GLN A 49 20.46 -3.10 6.07
N HIS A 50 20.15 -2.25 5.08
CA HIS A 50 18.77 -1.89 4.74
C HIS A 50 18.00 -3.11 4.24
N LEU A 51 18.60 -3.92 3.38
CA LEU A 51 17.99 -5.17 2.90
C LEU A 51 17.62 -6.09 4.05
N VAL A 52 18.54 -6.33 5.00
CA VAL A 52 18.28 -7.19 6.17
C VAL A 52 17.14 -6.64 7.02
N PHE A 53 17.17 -5.36 7.35
CA PHE A 53 16.12 -4.78 8.19
C PHE A 53 14.77 -4.76 7.50
N SER A 54 14.72 -4.47 6.21
CA SER A 54 13.49 -4.54 5.42
C SER A 54 12.94 -5.97 5.35
N ALA A 55 13.81 -6.96 5.12
CA ALA A 55 13.41 -8.37 5.06
C ALA A 55 12.92 -8.89 6.42
N LEU A 56 13.60 -8.54 7.52
CA LEU A 56 13.15 -8.87 8.87
C LEU A 56 11.84 -8.17 9.20
N ASN A 57 11.71 -6.89 8.82
CA ASN A 57 10.49 -6.13 9.02
C ASN A 57 9.32 -6.78 8.26
N ASP A 58 9.49 -7.17 6.99
CA ASP A 58 8.48 -7.93 6.25
C ASP A 58 8.19 -9.25 6.97
N TYR A 59 9.19 -10.04 7.34
CA TYR A 59 8.99 -11.32 8.00
C TYR A 59 8.14 -11.23 9.29
N PHE A 60 8.41 -10.23 10.14
CA PHE A 60 7.67 -10.05 11.38
C PHE A 60 6.28 -9.42 11.19
N HIS A 61 6.12 -8.52 10.21
CA HIS A 61 4.88 -7.76 10.04
C HIS A 61 3.95 -8.31 8.94
N LYS A 62 4.40 -9.26 8.12
CA LYS A 62 3.59 -9.91 7.08
C LYS A 62 2.39 -10.69 7.62
N ASN A 63 2.41 -11.04 8.91
CA ASN A 63 1.25 -11.61 9.62
C ASN A 63 0.39 -10.56 10.34
N THR A 64 0.86 -9.31 10.47
CA THR A 64 0.07 -8.19 11.02
C THR A 64 -0.75 -7.47 9.95
N VAL A 65 -0.48 -7.75 8.67
CA VAL A 65 -1.46 -7.51 7.62
C VAL A 65 -2.48 -8.64 7.69
N THR A 66 -3.33 -8.60 8.71
CA THR A 66 -4.76 -8.86 8.50
C THR A 66 -5.08 -8.25 7.15
N LYS A 67 -5.58 -9.07 6.23
CA LYS A 67 -6.06 -8.69 4.90
C LYS A 67 -6.93 -7.42 5.01
N GLY A 68 -6.30 -6.26 5.02
CA GLY A 68 -6.85 -5.01 4.57
C GLY A 68 -6.33 -4.91 3.16
N ASN A 69 -6.93 -5.73 2.30
CA ASN A 69 -6.69 -5.66 0.87
C ASN A 69 -6.86 -4.19 0.51
N SER A 70 -6.07 -3.60 -0.38
CA SER A 70 -6.38 -2.25 -0.89
C SER A 70 -7.84 -2.18 -1.40
N HIS A 71 -8.41 -3.33 -1.75
CA HIS A 71 -9.82 -3.55 -2.01
C HIS A 71 -10.77 -3.27 -0.84
N ASP A 72 -10.41 -3.58 0.40
CA ASP A 72 -11.20 -3.30 1.60
C ASP A 72 -11.20 -1.80 1.89
N VAL A 73 -10.05 -1.13 1.76
CA VAL A 73 -9.97 0.35 1.85
C VAL A 73 -10.83 1.00 0.76
N LEU A 74 -10.77 0.49 -0.47
CA LEU A 74 -11.62 0.99 -1.56
C LEU A 74 -13.11 0.68 -1.34
N ALA A 75 -13.44 -0.44 -0.69
CA ALA A 75 -14.81 -0.80 -0.33
C ALA A 75 -15.36 0.10 0.77
N GLU A 76 -14.57 0.36 1.81
CA GLU A 76 -14.89 1.31 2.89
C GLU A 76 -15.08 2.73 2.32
N LEU A 77 -14.18 3.18 1.43
CA LEU A 77 -14.32 4.47 0.74
C LEU A 77 -15.59 4.53 -0.14
N LEU A 78 -15.97 3.42 -0.79
CA LEU A 78 -17.24 3.32 -1.53
C LEU A 78 -18.46 3.38 -0.61
N GLU A 79 -18.37 2.78 0.57
CA GLU A 79 -19.44 2.81 1.58
C GLU A 79 -19.61 4.21 2.16
N ILE A 80 -18.50 4.90 2.49
CA ILE A 80 -18.51 6.31 2.90
C ILE A 80 -19.13 7.18 1.80
N LYS A 81 -18.77 6.97 0.52
CA LYS A 81 -19.38 7.67 -0.63
C LYS A 81 -20.89 7.43 -0.73
N LYS A 82 -21.38 6.21 -0.47
CA LYS A 82 -22.82 5.90 -0.46
C LYS A 82 -23.53 6.62 0.67
N ILE A 83 -22.97 6.59 1.88
CA ILE A 83 -23.54 7.26 3.06
C ILE A 83 -23.62 8.77 2.82
N LEU A 84 -22.57 9.39 2.30
CA LEU A 84 -22.56 10.81 1.94
C LEU A 84 -23.64 11.12 0.89
N ASN A 85 -23.74 10.34 -0.19
CA ASN A 85 -24.77 10.54 -1.21
C ASN A 85 -26.21 10.31 -0.71
N GLN A 86 -26.42 9.44 0.27
CA GLN A 86 -27.72 9.24 0.91
C GLN A 86 -28.07 10.40 1.86
N GLY A 87 -27.08 10.92 2.60
CA GLY A 87 -27.25 12.10 3.47
C GLY A 87 -27.60 13.38 2.69
N TYR A 88 -27.08 13.55 1.47
CA TYR A 88 -27.38 14.72 0.62
C TYR A 88 -28.70 14.63 -0.16
N ARG A 89 -29.36 13.47 -0.23
CA ARG A 89 -30.62 13.29 -0.99
C ARG A 89 -31.89 13.35 -0.15
N ASN A 90 -31.78 13.32 1.18
CA ASN A 90 -32.95 13.26 2.07
C ASN A 90 -33.33 14.61 2.69
N SER A 91 -32.70 15.72 2.28
CA SER A 91 -33.09 17.06 2.71
C SER A 91 -33.80 17.81 1.58
N LYS A 92 -35.00 17.34 1.20
CA LYS A 92 -36.13 18.13 0.67
C LYS A 92 -37.31 17.23 0.32
N GLU A 93 -37.99 16.74 1.34
CA GLU A 93 -39.44 16.53 1.21
C GLU A 93 -40.14 17.49 2.17
N VAL A 94 -40.33 18.71 1.69
CA VAL A 94 -41.35 19.62 2.21
C VAL A 94 -42.40 19.76 1.10
N HIS A 95 -43.57 19.23 1.41
CA HIS A 95 -44.90 19.39 0.81
C HIS A 95 -45.10 20.37 -0.37
N LEU A 96 -45.62 19.79 -1.47
CA LEU A 96 -46.74 20.26 -2.32
C LEU A 96 -46.54 21.47 -3.28
N PRO A 97 -47.41 21.66 -4.29
CA PRO A 97 -47.25 21.10 -5.64
C PRO A 97 -47.19 22.18 -6.74
N SER A 98 -47.05 21.73 -7.99
CA SER A 98 -47.56 22.38 -9.22
C SER A 98 -46.51 22.86 -10.24
N GLN A 99 -46.69 22.32 -11.44
CA GLN A 99 -46.43 22.90 -12.77
C GLN A 99 -45.00 23.05 -13.33
N LYS A 100 -44.82 22.29 -14.42
CA LYS A 100 -44.24 22.67 -15.72
C LYS A 100 -42.74 23.03 -15.81
N ASN A 101 -42.10 22.17 -16.59
CA ASN A 101 -41.16 22.47 -17.68
C ASN A 101 -39.70 22.81 -17.36
N VAL A 102 -38.86 22.32 -18.28
CA VAL A 102 -37.53 22.81 -18.67
C VAL A 102 -36.34 22.29 -17.86
N THR A 103 -35.68 21.26 -18.41
CA THR A 103 -34.22 21.14 -18.31
C THR A 103 -33.56 22.41 -18.82
N PRO A 104 -32.53 22.93 -18.12
CA PRO A 104 -31.24 22.83 -18.76
C PRO A 104 -30.10 22.48 -17.81
N THR A 105 -29.14 21.77 -18.39
CA THR A 105 -27.78 21.46 -17.95
C THR A 105 -27.13 22.65 -17.24
N ARG A 106 -27.04 22.61 -15.91
CA ARG A 106 -26.27 23.60 -15.13
C ARG A 106 -24.81 23.20 -15.15
N LYS A 107 -24.02 23.95 -15.93
CA LYS A 107 -22.55 23.88 -15.96
C LYS A 107 -22.01 23.96 -14.53
N LEU A 108 -21.21 22.97 -14.15
CA LEU A 108 -20.46 22.95 -12.89
C LEU A 108 -19.55 24.19 -12.86
N ASN A 109 -19.72 25.02 -11.82
CA ASN A 109 -19.03 26.29 -11.68
C ASN A 109 -17.69 26.03 -10.99
N ILE A 110 -16.60 26.14 -11.73
CA ILE A 110 -15.23 25.79 -11.30
C ILE A 110 -14.80 26.59 -10.06
N LYS A 111 -15.37 27.80 -9.86
CA LYS A 111 -15.15 28.60 -8.65
C LYS A 111 -15.59 27.91 -7.35
N GLU A 112 -16.69 27.16 -7.36
CA GLU A 112 -17.13 26.42 -6.16
C GLU A 112 -16.16 25.28 -5.81
N ILE A 113 -15.40 24.76 -6.78
CA ILE A 113 -14.40 23.72 -6.55
C ILE A 113 -13.11 24.34 -5.99
N GLU A 114 -12.72 25.53 -6.46
CA GLU A 114 -11.56 26.26 -5.95
C GLU A 114 -11.75 26.67 -4.48
N ASP A 115 -12.91 27.23 -4.14
CA ASP A 115 -13.23 27.64 -2.76
C ASP A 115 -13.20 26.45 -1.78
N VAL A 116 -13.61 25.26 -2.24
CA VAL A 116 -13.57 24.04 -1.44
C VAL A 116 -12.13 23.55 -1.27
N LEU A 117 -11.31 23.58 -2.32
CA LEU A 117 -9.91 23.15 -2.25
C LEU A 117 -9.07 24.07 -1.35
N GLU A 118 -9.33 25.37 -1.35
CA GLU A 118 -8.64 26.34 -0.49
C GLU A 118 -8.98 26.12 1.00
N ALA A 119 -10.21 25.73 1.32
CA ALA A 119 -10.62 25.40 2.69
C ALA A 119 -9.95 24.14 3.27
N PHE A 120 -9.42 23.25 2.41
CA PHE A 120 -8.67 22.06 2.82
C PHE A 120 -7.14 22.24 2.73
N GLY A 121 -6.67 23.30 2.09
CA GLY A 121 -5.26 23.56 1.80
C GLY A 121 -4.57 24.53 2.76
N GLY A 122 -5.13 24.73 3.96
CA GLY A 122 -4.49 25.50 5.03
C GLY A 122 -3.10 24.97 5.38
#